data_AF-A0AAV1UT35-F1
#
_entry.id   AF-A0AAV1UT35-F1
#
_cell.length_a   1.000
_cell.length_b   1.000
_cell.length_c   1.000
_cell.angle_alpha   90.00
_cell.angle_beta   90.00
_cell.angle_gamma   90.00
#
_symmetry.space_group_name_H-M   'P 1'
#
loop_
_entity.id
_entity.type
_entity.pdbx_description
1 polymer ?
#
loop_
_entity_poly.entity_id
_entity_poly.type
_entity_poly.pdbx_seq_one_letter_code
_entity_poly.pdbx_strand_id
1 'polypeptide(L)'
;MTILGLGLILMATAVPMHLADHVPPFQVPTFNYGTLLSGDTPHDVLSALTQDGIISLDNVPSYSQVRRSYLNAAAACAVSAQEVNAAFLLHKTLKDGTKRYTISTASGQDADANSTITDGACPGYKAVYNEFSALLELVVLHVATALDATDFTTTDGYGQPISSRKLVTDAVRLDHFHAYEAPSRKERRRLSTGSGPTPTNSIQGDDDLTIELHEDSGMLIAFATPAFYKVSKDGTKRTFETVAASGEDDSESGLIIQTRDGQRVRPVLKPDQVTLMVGTGYNLWVDASHQLPAVMHAVRMPEVETTSTQRLVRAWFGKMTLLPSYQRMSKQVYFDGYTNLTREYVQSGYQVDHHTVGCAPGRRLVATAEGECTYLSCTPKYGLGPPLGCEKACNHGEERGFGCELLCTCKEVASKASKCWQVCVKDLTTCGEKKQVCSGMSKKCV
;
A
#
# COMPACT_ATOMS: atom_id res chain seq x y z
N MET A 1 -57.20 8.47 38.84
CA MET A 1 -57.40 7.74 37.57
C MET A 1 -56.35 8.22 36.59
N THR A 2 -55.34 7.38 36.35
CA THR A 2 -54.23 7.65 35.43
C THR A 2 -54.43 6.68 34.28
N ILE A 3 -54.64 7.17 33.06
CA ILE A 3 -54.54 6.35 31.84
C ILE A 3 -53.66 7.08 30.84
N LEU A 4 -52.65 6.33 30.41
CA LEU A 4 -51.49 6.66 29.62
C LEU A 4 -51.84 7.12 28.19
N GLY A 5 -51.13 8.14 27.71
CA GLY A 5 -50.93 8.35 26.28
C GLY A 5 -49.83 7.43 25.76
N LEU A 6 -50.15 6.53 24.82
CA LEU A 6 -49.17 5.80 24.04
C LEU A 6 -48.50 6.76 23.04
N GLY A 7 -47.26 7.15 23.30
CA GLY A 7 -46.39 7.74 22.28
C GLY A 7 -45.84 6.64 21.37
N LEU A 8 -46.15 6.69 20.08
CA LEU A 8 -45.46 5.91 19.06
C LEU A 8 -43.99 6.36 19.04
N ILE A 9 -43.08 5.49 19.48
CA ILE A 9 -41.64 5.67 19.25
C ILE A 9 -41.38 5.23 17.80
N LEU A 10 -41.25 6.19 16.87
CA LEU A 10 -40.61 5.92 15.59
C LEU A 10 -39.15 5.56 15.88
N MET A 11 -38.83 4.28 15.83
CA MET A 11 -37.45 3.81 15.70
C MET A 11 -36.98 4.25 14.32
N ALA A 12 -36.23 5.36 14.25
CA ALA A 12 -35.49 5.71 13.05
C ALA A 12 -34.51 4.59 12.75
N THR A 13 -34.84 3.74 11.78
CA THR A 13 -33.88 2.80 11.20
C THR A 13 -32.80 3.64 10.52
N ALA A 14 -31.57 3.59 11.03
CA ALA A 14 -30.43 4.19 10.38
C ALA A 14 -30.36 3.64 8.95
N VAL A 15 -30.54 4.52 7.96
CA VAL A 15 -30.34 4.19 6.55
C VAL A 15 -28.85 3.86 6.40
N PRO A 16 -28.47 2.74 5.75
CA PRO A 16 -27.07 2.45 5.45
C PRO A 16 -26.46 3.65 4.72
N MET A 17 -25.34 4.19 5.22
CA MET A 17 -24.67 5.32 4.56
C MET A 17 -23.73 4.76 3.49
N HIS A 18 -24.09 4.83 2.21
CA HIS A 18 -23.24 4.33 1.14
C HIS A 18 -22.11 5.33 0.87
N LEU A 19 -20.90 4.83 0.57
CA LEU A 19 -19.77 5.70 0.21
C LEU A 19 -20.10 6.54 -1.04
N ALA A 20 -20.87 5.96 -1.96
CA ALA A 20 -21.44 6.63 -3.12
C ALA A 20 -22.25 7.92 -2.81
N ASP A 21 -22.80 8.05 -1.60
CA ASP A 21 -23.61 9.20 -1.19
C ASP A 21 -22.76 10.43 -0.80
N HIS A 22 -21.44 10.25 -0.62
CA HIS A 22 -20.56 11.26 -0.03
C HIS A 22 -19.23 11.47 -0.77
N VAL A 23 -18.81 10.51 -1.60
CA VAL A 23 -17.56 10.59 -2.36
C VAL A 23 -17.89 10.48 -3.86
N PRO A 24 -17.49 11.46 -4.70
CA PRO A 24 -17.87 11.46 -6.11
C PRO A 24 -17.17 10.34 -6.90
N PRO A 25 -17.85 9.75 -7.90
CA PRO A 25 -17.26 8.74 -8.77
C PRO A 25 -16.10 9.31 -9.58
N PHE A 26 -15.06 8.50 -9.75
CA PHE A 26 -13.94 8.77 -10.64
C PHE A 26 -13.83 7.66 -11.68
N GLN A 27 -13.98 8.03 -12.94
CA GLN A 27 -13.80 7.10 -14.05
C GLN A 27 -12.31 6.91 -14.29
N VAL A 28 -11.79 5.73 -13.95
CA VAL A 28 -10.38 5.41 -14.16
C VAL A 28 -10.09 5.39 -15.67
N PRO A 29 -9.06 6.12 -16.16
CA PRO A 29 -8.63 6.04 -17.55
C PRO A 29 -8.40 4.58 -17.95
N THR A 30 -9.19 4.11 -18.91
CA THR A 30 -9.23 2.70 -19.31
C THR A 30 -8.66 2.55 -20.72
N PHE A 31 -7.75 1.60 -20.91
CA PHE A 31 -7.13 1.32 -22.20
C PHE A 31 -7.37 -0.13 -22.62
N ASN A 32 -7.53 -0.35 -23.92
CA ASN A 32 -7.69 -1.69 -24.48
C ASN A 32 -6.34 -2.41 -24.52
N TYR A 33 -6.27 -3.55 -23.83
CA TYR A 33 -5.05 -4.35 -23.74
C TYR A 33 -4.51 -4.78 -25.12
N GLY A 34 -5.40 -5.13 -26.07
CA GLY A 34 -5.01 -5.59 -27.40
C GLY A 34 -4.45 -4.51 -28.32
N THR A 35 -4.70 -3.23 -28.01
CA THR A 35 -4.24 -2.08 -28.82
C THR A 35 -3.32 -1.14 -28.05
N LEU A 36 -2.80 -1.55 -26.88
CA LEU A 36 -2.02 -0.69 -25.99
C LEU A 36 -0.76 -0.10 -26.66
N LEU A 37 -0.20 -0.80 -27.64
CA LEU A 37 1.00 -0.39 -28.40
C LEU A 37 0.67 0.26 -29.75
N SER A 38 -0.60 0.56 -30.04
CA SER A 38 -1.04 1.07 -31.34
C SER A 38 -1.23 2.58 -31.32
N GLY A 39 -0.76 3.25 -32.38
CA GLY A 39 -0.94 4.70 -32.56
C GLY A 39 -0.40 5.49 -31.36
N ASP A 40 -1.18 6.46 -30.90
CA ASP A 40 -0.82 7.34 -29.78
C ASP A 40 -1.16 6.76 -28.39
N THR A 41 -1.78 5.58 -28.33
CA THR A 41 -2.20 4.91 -27.07
C THR A 41 -1.08 4.86 -26.02
N PRO A 42 0.20 4.55 -26.36
CA PRO A 42 1.30 4.61 -25.39
C PRO A 42 1.45 5.97 -24.69
N HIS A 43 1.34 7.07 -25.44
CA HIS A 43 1.45 8.42 -24.89
C HIS A 43 0.24 8.77 -24.02
N ASP A 44 -0.96 8.32 -24.39
CA ASP A 44 -2.15 8.50 -23.57
C ASP A 44 -2.03 7.74 -22.23
N VAL A 45 -1.45 6.53 -22.24
CA VAL A 45 -1.14 5.76 -21.02
C VAL A 45 -0.16 6.53 -20.13
N LEU A 46 0.94 7.04 -20.70
CA LEU A 46 1.90 7.85 -19.95
C LEU A 46 1.24 9.12 -19.37
N SER A 47 0.38 9.78 -20.15
CA SER A 47 -0.34 10.98 -19.72
C SER A 47 -1.27 10.67 -18.55
N ALA A 48 -2.04 9.58 -18.61
CA ALA A 48 -2.94 9.17 -17.54
C ALA A 48 -2.18 8.82 -16.24
N LEU A 49 -1.07 8.08 -16.36
CA LEU A 49 -0.21 7.75 -15.23
C LEU A 49 0.47 8.99 -14.63
N THR A 50 0.86 9.96 -15.45
CA THR A 50 1.44 11.23 -14.99
C THR A 50 0.42 12.13 -14.29
N GLN A 51 -0.85 12.03 -14.68
CA GLN A 51 -1.92 12.86 -14.13
C GLN A 51 -2.29 12.41 -12.71
N ASP A 52 -2.71 11.15 -12.54
CA ASP A 52 -3.24 10.64 -11.26
C ASP A 52 -2.62 9.31 -10.81
N GLY A 53 -1.66 8.74 -11.57
CA GLY A 53 -0.97 7.51 -11.18
C GLY A 53 -1.83 6.24 -11.25
N ILE A 54 -3.04 6.31 -11.81
CA ILE A 54 -3.99 5.18 -11.88
C ILE A 54 -4.52 4.99 -13.30
N ILE A 55 -4.55 3.74 -13.76
CA ILE A 55 -5.14 3.33 -15.04
C ILE A 55 -5.82 1.96 -14.91
N SER A 56 -6.72 1.65 -15.83
CA SER A 56 -7.32 0.32 -15.97
C SER A 56 -7.10 -0.23 -17.38
N LEU A 57 -7.03 -1.55 -17.48
CA LEU A 57 -6.89 -2.28 -18.74
C LEU A 57 -8.10 -3.17 -18.92
N ASP A 58 -8.83 -2.99 -20.03
CA ASP A 58 -9.92 -3.86 -20.44
C ASP A 58 -9.49 -4.82 -21.55
N ASN A 59 -10.38 -5.75 -21.92
CA ASN A 59 -10.16 -6.72 -22.98
C ASN A 59 -8.88 -7.58 -22.80
N VAL A 60 -8.45 -7.78 -21.55
CA VAL A 60 -7.37 -8.71 -21.21
C VAL A 60 -7.87 -10.14 -21.44
N PRO A 61 -7.23 -10.94 -22.31
CA PRO A 61 -7.70 -12.28 -22.62
C PRO A 61 -7.90 -13.15 -21.38
N SER A 62 -9.05 -13.82 -21.30
CA SER A 62 -9.43 -14.74 -20.22
C SER A 62 -9.51 -14.12 -18.80
N TYR A 63 -9.26 -12.83 -18.62
CA TYR A 63 -9.10 -12.22 -17.30
C TYR A 63 -10.31 -12.40 -16.39
N SER A 64 -11.52 -12.13 -16.87
CA SER A 64 -12.74 -12.22 -16.06
C SER A 64 -12.96 -13.63 -15.50
N GLN A 65 -12.65 -14.67 -16.29
CA GLN A 65 -12.74 -16.06 -15.85
C GLN A 65 -11.66 -16.38 -14.81
N VAL A 66 -10.39 -16.06 -15.11
CA VAL A 66 -9.25 -16.38 -14.23
C VAL A 66 -9.36 -15.62 -12.90
N ARG A 67 -9.71 -14.33 -12.92
CA ARG A 67 -9.97 -13.52 -11.73
C ARG A 67 -11.05 -14.17 -10.85
N ARG A 68 -12.18 -14.57 -11.44
CA ARG A 68 -13.29 -15.17 -10.69
C ARG A 68 -12.87 -16.50 -10.06
N SER A 69 -12.20 -17.38 -10.82
CA SER A 69 -11.70 -18.66 -10.32
C SER A 69 -10.75 -18.46 -9.13
N TYR A 70 -9.80 -17.53 -9.28
CA TYR A 70 -8.83 -17.24 -8.23
C TYR A 70 -9.47 -16.62 -6.97
N LEU A 71 -10.24 -15.52 -7.10
CA LEU A 71 -10.84 -14.85 -5.93
C LEU A 71 -11.79 -15.76 -5.16
N ASN A 72 -12.56 -16.61 -5.86
CA ASN A 72 -13.42 -17.61 -5.21
C ASN A 72 -12.60 -18.62 -4.39
N ALA A 73 -11.56 -19.21 -5.01
CA ALA A 73 -10.72 -20.20 -4.35
C ALA A 73 -9.93 -19.60 -3.18
N ALA A 74 -9.39 -18.39 -3.35
CA ALA A 74 -8.61 -17.70 -2.33
C ALA A 74 -9.48 -17.26 -1.14
N ALA A 75 -10.69 -16.75 -1.38
CA ALA A 75 -11.62 -16.39 -0.31
C ALA A 75 -12.04 -17.64 0.49
N ALA A 76 -12.40 -18.72 -0.20
CA ALA A 76 -12.74 -19.99 0.43
C ALA A 76 -11.57 -20.55 1.26
N CYS A 77 -10.35 -20.48 0.71
CA CYS A 77 -9.14 -20.92 1.38
C CYS A 77 -8.87 -20.10 2.65
N ALA A 78 -8.81 -18.77 2.55
CA ALA A 78 -8.48 -17.89 3.68
C ALA A 78 -9.48 -18.06 4.85
N VAL A 79 -10.78 -18.08 4.55
CA VAL A 79 -11.83 -18.27 5.56
C VAL A 79 -11.79 -19.67 6.17
N SER A 80 -11.38 -20.70 5.42
CA SER A 80 -11.24 -22.06 5.92
C SER A 80 -9.99 -22.23 6.78
N ALA A 81 -8.85 -21.72 6.30
CA ALA A 81 -7.56 -21.73 6.95
C ALA A 81 -7.55 -20.98 8.28
N GLN A 82 -8.38 -19.93 8.40
CA GLN A 82 -8.56 -19.16 9.63
C GLN A 82 -9.04 -20.02 10.81
N GLU A 83 -9.94 -20.98 10.60
CA GLU A 83 -10.50 -21.78 11.70
C GLU A 83 -9.49 -22.77 12.30
N VAL A 84 -8.56 -23.23 11.47
CA VAL A 84 -7.50 -24.14 11.88
C VAL A 84 -6.20 -23.42 12.20
N ASN A 85 -6.22 -22.08 12.20
CA ASN A 85 -5.05 -21.22 12.42
C ASN A 85 -3.85 -21.64 11.56
N ALA A 86 -4.08 -21.81 10.25
CA ALA A 86 -3.06 -22.30 9.34
C ALA A 86 -1.84 -21.37 9.30
N ALA A 87 -0.64 -21.93 9.39
CA ALA A 87 0.59 -21.17 9.58
C ALA A 87 0.92 -20.17 8.44
N PHE A 88 0.45 -20.43 7.22
CA PHE A 88 0.66 -19.53 6.08
C PHE A 88 -0.25 -18.30 6.09
N LEU A 89 -1.32 -18.31 6.90
CA LEU A 89 -2.33 -17.27 6.91
C LEU A 89 -1.98 -16.22 7.98
N LEU A 90 -1.71 -14.99 7.53
CA LEU A 90 -1.53 -13.87 8.45
C LEU A 90 -2.90 -13.30 8.84
N HIS A 91 -3.03 -12.84 10.08
CA HIS A 91 -4.27 -12.26 10.59
C HIS A 91 -4.03 -10.93 11.30
N LYS A 92 -4.91 -9.95 11.07
CA LYS A 92 -4.93 -8.66 11.77
C LYS A 92 -6.37 -8.20 11.97
N THR A 93 -6.69 -7.67 13.15
CA THR A 93 -7.93 -6.92 13.38
C THR A 93 -7.65 -5.42 13.20
N LEU A 94 -8.47 -4.75 12.42
CA LEU A 94 -8.35 -3.32 12.07
C LEU A 94 -9.13 -2.45 13.05
N LYS A 95 -8.94 -1.13 12.96
CA LYS A 95 -9.49 -0.12 13.89
C LYS A 95 -11.02 -0.17 13.96
N ASP A 96 -11.67 -0.37 12.82
CA ASP A 96 -13.13 -0.50 12.68
C ASP A 96 -13.67 -1.89 13.11
N GLY A 97 -12.80 -2.79 13.59
CA GLY A 97 -13.13 -4.16 13.96
C GLY A 97 -13.15 -5.15 12.78
N THR A 98 -12.88 -4.71 11.56
CA THR A 98 -12.73 -5.59 10.40
C THR A 98 -11.55 -6.55 10.62
N LYS A 99 -11.75 -7.84 10.33
CA LYS A 99 -10.68 -8.84 10.40
C LYS A 99 -10.10 -9.03 9.02
N ARG A 100 -8.79 -8.86 8.87
CA ARG A 100 -8.05 -9.08 7.64
C ARG A 100 -7.27 -10.39 7.74
N TYR A 101 -7.49 -11.26 6.78
CA TYR A 101 -6.72 -12.48 6.56
C TYR A 101 -5.90 -12.34 5.29
N THR A 102 -4.60 -12.61 5.37
CA THR A 102 -3.68 -12.41 4.26
C THR A 102 -2.97 -13.70 3.88
N ILE A 103 -3.03 -14.04 2.60
CA ILE A 103 -2.12 -15.01 1.98
C ILE A 103 -1.08 -14.18 1.22
N SER A 104 0.19 -14.29 1.62
CA SER A 104 1.30 -13.58 1.01
C SER A 104 2.17 -14.58 0.26
N THR A 105 2.57 -14.26 -0.96
CA THR A 105 3.41 -15.15 -1.76
C THR A 105 4.38 -14.34 -2.60
N ALA A 106 5.66 -14.71 -2.56
CA ALA A 106 6.62 -14.18 -3.54
C ALA A 106 6.26 -14.73 -4.93
N SER A 107 6.34 -13.90 -5.96
CA SER A 107 5.94 -14.26 -7.34
C SER A 107 7.02 -13.86 -8.34
N GLY A 108 6.78 -14.13 -9.64
CA GLY A 108 7.79 -13.91 -10.68
C GLY A 108 9.06 -14.73 -10.45
N GLN A 109 10.22 -14.06 -10.52
CA GLN A 109 11.54 -14.71 -10.38
C GLN A 109 11.80 -15.25 -8.96
N ASP A 110 11.13 -14.68 -7.94
CA ASP A 110 11.28 -15.07 -6.53
C ASP A 110 10.23 -16.10 -6.09
N ALA A 111 9.43 -16.62 -7.02
CA ALA A 111 8.43 -17.62 -6.71
C ALA A 111 9.07 -18.94 -6.25
N ASP A 112 8.71 -19.41 -5.06
CA ASP A 112 9.05 -20.77 -4.63
C ASP A 112 8.12 -21.79 -5.32
N ALA A 113 8.57 -22.27 -6.49
CA ALA A 113 7.85 -23.26 -7.27
C ALA A 113 7.61 -24.59 -6.51
N ASN A 114 8.35 -24.87 -5.43
CA ASN A 114 8.23 -26.08 -4.64
C ASN A 114 7.35 -25.92 -3.39
N SER A 115 6.93 -24.69 -3.05
CA SER A 115 6.03 -24.48 -1.92
C SER A 115 4.70 -25.22 -2.13
N THR A 116 4.32 -26.02 -1.15
CA THR A 116 3.06 -26.80 -1.10
C THR A 116 2.22 -26.44 0.12
N ILE A 117 2.66 -25.47 0.94
CA ILE A 117 2.08 -25.17 2.25
C ILE A 117 0.60 -24.81 2.12
N THR A 118 0.26 -23.90 1.20
CA THR A 118 -1.13 -23.48 0.98
C THR A 118 -1.97 -24.59 0.37
N ASP A 119 -1.43 -25.37 -0.57
CA ASP A 119 -2.13 -26.49 -1.22
C ASP A 119 -2.45 -27.63 -0.24
N GLY A 120 -1.60 -27.85 0.76
CA GLY A 120 -1.87 -28.82 1.82
C GLY A 120 -3.14 -28.51 2.62
N ALA A 121 -3.45 -27.22 2.80
CA ALA A 121 -4.69 -26.78 3.46
C ALA A 121 -5.85 -26.52 2.47
N CYS A 122 -5.52 -26.15 1.24
CA CYS A 122 -6.46 -25.72 0.22
C CYS A 122 -6.12 -26.38 -1.14
N PRO A 123 -6.49 -27.65 -1.36
CA PRO A 123 -6.14 -28.37 -2.57
C PRO A 123 -6.59 -27.63 -3.84
N GLY A 124 -5.67 -27.46 -4.79
CA GLY A 124 -5.92 -26.78 -6.06
C GLY A 124 -5.71 -25.26 -6.05
N TYR A 125 -5.41 -24.65 -4.90
CA TYR A 125 -5.17 -23.21 -4.78
C TYR A 125 -4.00 -22.76 -5.67
N LYS A 126 -2.87 -23.49 -5.67
CA LYS A 126 -1.66 -23.11 -6.41
C LYS A 126 -1.91 -23.04 -7.91
N ALA A 127 -2.72 -23.92 -8.47
CA ALA A 127 -3.03 -23.93 -9.89
C ALA A 127 -3.73 -22.64 -10.31
N VAL A 128 -4.80 -22.26 -9.60
CA VAL A 128 -5.56 -21.02 -9.89
C VAL A 128 -4.77 -19.76 -9.55
N TYR A 129 -3.91 -19.81 -8.52
CA TYR A 129 -2.98 -18.72 -8.20
C TYR A 129 -1.95 -18.50 -9.31
N ASN A 130 -1.28 -19.56 -9.77
CA ASN A 130 -0.25 -19.44 -10.80
C ASN A 130 -0.80 -18.89 -12.11
N GLU A 131 -1.98 -19.38 -12.54
CA GLU A 131 -2.65 -18.88 -13.75
C GLU A 131 -2.96 -17.38 -13.63
N PHE A 132 -3.52 -16.96 -12.49
CA PHE A 132 -3.87 -15.55 -12.26
C PHE A 132 -2.64 -14.64 -12.10
N SER A 133 -1.64 -15.09 -11.35
CA SER A 133 -0.39 -14.36 -11.14
C SER A 133 0.34 -14.12 -12.46
N ALA A 134 0.50 -15.17 -13.28
CA ALA A 134 1.18 -15.07 -14.57
C ALA A 134 0.44 -14.13 -15.53
N LEU A 135 -0.90 -14.18 -15.55
CA LEU A 135 -1.70 -13.26 -16.35
C LEU A 135 -1.45 -11.79 -15.98
N LEU A 136 -1.42 -11.47 -14.68
CA LEU A 136 -1.14 -10.10 -14.22
C LEU A 136 0.30 -9.67 -14.50
N GLU A 137 1.26 -10.59 -14.47
CA GLU A 137 2.65 -10.29 -14.87
C GLU A 137 2.72 -9.86 -16.33
N LEU A 138 1.99 -10.53 -17.23
CA LEU A 138 1.90 -10.14 -18.64
C LEU A 138 1.28 -8.76 -18.80
N VAL A 139 0.22 -8.44 -18.05
CA VAL A 139 -0.43 -7.13 -18.10
C VAL A 139 0.54 -6.02 -17.70
N VAL A 140 1.25 -6.18 -16.57
CA VAL A 140 2.23 -5.18 -16.11
C VAL A 140 3.38 -5.03 -17.12
N LEU A 141 3.85 -6.13 -17.70
CA LEU A 141 4.88 -6.09 -18.74
C LEU A 141 4.41 -5.36 -20.01
N HIS A 142 3.13 -5.51 -20.38
CA HIS A 142 2.57 -4.82 -21.54
C HIS A 142 2.49 -3.31 -21.32
N VAL A 143 2.06 -2.88 -20.13
CA VAL A 143 2.09 -1.45 -19.72
C VAL A 143 3.52 -0.91 -19.75
N ALA A 144 4.48 -1.65 -19.19
CA ALA A 144 5.89 -1.24 -19.22
C ALA A 144 6.44 -1.13 -20.65
N THR A 145 5.98 -2.00 -21.56
CA THR A 145 6.34 -1.93 -22.99
C THR A 145 5.71 -0.71 -23.67
N ALA A 146 4.50 -0.32 -23.27
CA ALA A 146 3.87 0.90 -23.75
C ALA A 146 4.67 2.13 -23.28
N LEU A 147 5.10 2.19 -22.02
CA LEU A 147 5.97 3.27 -21.54
C LEU A 147 7.29 3.34 -22.34
N ASP A 148 7.91 2.21 -22.64
CA ASP A 148 9.13 2.17 -23.47
C ASP A 148 8.93 2.66 -24.92
N ALA A 149 7.68 2.76 -25.39
CA ALA A 149 7.32 3.28 -26.72
C ALA A 149 7.03 4.80 -26.73
N THR A 150 7.27 5.49 -25.61
CA THR A 150 7.08 6.94 -25.46
C THR A 150 8.41 7.66 -25.22
N ASP A 151 8.36 8.94 -24.85
CA ASP A 151 9.51 9.69 -24.34
C ASP A 151 9.82 9.41 -22.85
N PHE A 152 9.10 8.46 -22.22
CA PHE A 152 9.40 7.99 -20.89
C PHE A 152 10.70 7.19 -20.84
N THR A 153 11.71 7.78 -20.21
CA THR A 153 13.02 7.17 -19.95
C THR A 153 13.27 6.98 -18.46
N THR A 154 14.02 5.93 -18.11
CA THR A 154 14.48 5.65 -16.75
C THR A 154 15.98 5.34 -16.72
N THR A 155 16.64 5.64 -15.60
CA THR A 155 18.05 5.35 -15.33
C THR A 155 18.20 4.57 -14.02
N ASP A 156 19.26 3.77 -13.93
CA ASP A 156 19.65 3.09 -12.70
C ASP A 156 20.40 4.01 -11.72
N GLY A 157 20.72 3.50 -10.52
CA GLY A 157 21.52 4.22 -9.53
C GLY A 157 22.99 4.49 -9.94
N TYR A 158 23.40 4.10 -11.15
CA TYR A 158 24.67 4.47 -11.79
C TYR A 158 24.50 5.46 -12.95
N GLY A 159 23.28 5.92 -13.21
CA GLY A 159 22.94 6.80 -14.32
C GLY A 159 22.90 6.11 -15.68
N GLN A 160 22.90 4.76 -15.73
CA GLN A 160 22.77 4.02 -16.98
C GLN A 160 21.30 3.90 -17.38
N PRO A 161 20.96 4.09 -18.66
CA PRO A 161 19.60 3.88 -19.14
C PRO A 161 19.13 2.45 -18.88
N ILE A 162 17.92 2.31 -18.34
CA ILE A 162 17.23 1.03 -18.19
C ILE A 162 15.82 1.20 -18.75
N SER A 163 15.30 0.19 -19.44
CA SER A 163 13.92 0.26 -19.95
C SER A 163 12.93 -0.12 -18.86
N SER A 164 11.72 0.44 -18.92
CA SER A 164 10.61 0.11 -18.03
C SER A 164 10.31 -1.38 -18.09
N ARG A 165 10.32 -1.96 -19.30
CA ARG A 165 10.12 -3.41 -19.48
C ARG A 165 11.19 -4.21 -18.73
N LYS A 166 12.46 -3.81 -18.79
CA LYS A 166 13.55 -4.49 -18.06
C LYS A 166 13.36 -4.37 -16.55
N LEU A 167 13.07 -3.17 -16.04
CA LEU A 167 12.78 -2.94 -14.61
C LEU A 167 11.67 -3.87 -14.10
N VAL A 168 10.58 -4.00 -14.87
CA VAL A 168 9.43 -4.82 -14.52
C VAL A 168 9.69 -6.32 -14.67
N THR A 169 10.52 -6.73 -15.65
CA THR A 169 10.89 -8.14 -15.88
C THR A 169 11.74 -8.69 -14.74
N ASP A 170 12.67 -7.88 -14.26
CA ASP A 170 13.64 -8.28 -13.24
C ASP A 170 13.17 -7.92 -11.81
N ALA A 171 12.00 -7.31 -11.68
CA ALA A 171 11.42 -6.87 -10.43
C ALA A 171 11.14 -8.04 -9.48
N VAL A 172 11.42 -7.81 -8.19
CA VAL A 172 10.84 -8.62 -7.11
C VAL A 172 9.32 -8.41 -7.13
N ARG A 173 8.55 -9.50 -7.04
CA ARG A 173 7.08 -9.45 -7.05
C ARG A 173 6.51 -10.01 -5.75
N LEU A 174 5.57 -9.28 -5.16
CA LEU A 174 4.87 -9.71 -3.95
C LEU A 174 3.37 -9.72 -4.23
N ASP A 175 2.79 -10.91 -4.10
CA ASP A 175 1.36 -11.13 -4.27
C ASP A 175 0.69 -11.19 -2.91
N HIS A 176 -0.36 -10.38 -2.77
CA HIS A 176 -1.15 -10.31 -1.57
C HIS A 176 -2.60 -10.58 -1.92
N PHE A 177 -3.12 -11.67 -1.35
CA PHE A 177 -4.56 -11.84 -1.21
C PHE A 177 -5.00 -11.38 0.16
N HIS A 178 -6.11 -10.63 0.20
CA HIS A 178 -6.74 -10.19 1.44
C HIS A 178 -8.22 -10.59 1.44
N ALA A 179 -8.63 -11.30 2.49
CA ALA A 179 -10.03 -11.45 2.87
C ALA A 179 -10.33 -10.53 4.06
N TYR A 180 -11.14 -9.51 3.84
CA TYR A 180 -11.64 -8.62 4.88
C TYR A 180 -13.01 -9.08 5.31
N GLU A 181 -13.12 -9.60 6.53
CA GLU A 181 -14.39 -9.96 7.15
C GLU A 181 -14.93 -8.79 7.98
N ALA A 182 -16.12 -8.31 7.61
CA ALA A 182 -16.79 -7.25 8.33
C ALA A 182 -17.17 -7.71 9.76
N PRO A 183 -17.09 -6.83 10.76
CA PRO A 183 -17.47 -7.15 12.13
C PRO A 183 -18.95 -7.59 12.21
N SER A 184 -19.22 -8.58 13.05
CA SER A 184 -20.59 -9.02 13.33
C SER A 184 -21.46 -7.86 13.84
N ARG A 185 -22.78 -7.96 13.68
CA ARG A 185 -23.71 -6.96 14.24
C ARG A 185 -23.50 -6.75 15.76
N LYS A 186 -23.08 -7.79 16.49
CA LYS A 186 -22.78 -7.71 17.93
C LYS A 186 -21.47 -6.98 18.21
N GLU A 187 -20.42 -7.26 17.44
CA GLU A 187 -19.13 -6.55 17.53
C GLU A 187 -19.31 -5.07 17.16
N ARG A 188 -20.04 -4.76 16.09
CA ARG A 188 -20.39 -3.38 15.71
C ARG A 188 -21.09 -2.64 16.83
N ARG A 189 -22.15 -3.22 17.42
CA ARG A 189 -22.87 -2.58 18.55
C ARG A 189 -21.96 -2.30 19.75
N ARG A 190 -20.98 -3.15 20.04
CA ARG A 190 -20.01 -2.93 21.12
C ARG A 190 -19.04 -1.80 20.80
N LEU A 191 -18.59 -1.71 19.55
CA LEU A 191 -17.74 -0.61 19.07
C LEU A 191 -18.49 0.72 19.11
N SER A 192 -19.77 0.73 18.74
CA SER A 192 -20.62 1.93 18.78
C SER A 192 -20.91 2.44 20.20
N THR A 193 -20.89 1.57 21.23
CA THR A 193 -21.17 1.99 22.62
C THR A 193 -20.00 2.72 23.31
N GLY A 194 -18.82 2.80 22.68
CA GLY A 194 -17.66 3.54 23.18
C GLY A 194 -17.52 4.96 22.63
N SER A 195 -18.30 5.32 21.59
CA SER A 195 -18.25 6.60 20.91
C SER A 195 -19.59 7.33 21.13
N GLY A 196 -19.57 8.52 21.73
CA GLY A 196 -20.78 9.31 22.00
C GLY A 196 -21.62 9.59 20.74
N PRO A 197 -22.91 9.91 20.89
CA PRO A 197 -23.81 10.04 19.75
C PRO A 197 -23.59 11.38 19.05
N THR A 198 -22.96 11.34 17.88
CA THR A 198 -23.22 12.33 16.82
C THR A 198 -23.02 11.66 15.47
N PRO A 199 -24.08 11.31 14.73
CA PRO A 199 -23.98 11.04 13.31
C PRO A 199 -23.78 12.39 12.61
N THR A 200 -22.54 12.81 12.43
CA THR A 200 -22.22 13.91 11.52
C THR A 200 -22.27 13.37 10.10
N ASN A 201 -23.20 13.91 9.29
CA ASN A 201 -23.47 13.58 7.88
C ASN A 201 -22.33 13.95 6.90
N SER A 202 -21.09 13.79 7.33
CA SER A 202 -19.91 14.14 6.53
C SER A 202 -18.81 13.13 6.81
N ILE A 203 -18.39 12.40 5.77
CA ILE A 203 -17.12 11.67 5.76
C ILE A 203 -15.99 12.72 5.81
N GLN A 204 -15.75 13.30 6.98
CA GLN A 204 -14.70 14.32 7.19
C GLN A 204 -13.59 13.83 8.12
N GLY A 205 -13.75 12.67 8.78
CA GLY A 205 -12.73 12.08 9.64
C GLY A 205 -12.18 10.76 9.09
N ASP A 206 -10.92 10.45 9.38
CA ASP A 206 -10.29 9.16 9.09
C ASP A 206 -10.88 8.00 9.94
N ASP A 207 -11.79 8.31 10.86
CA ASP A 207 -12.41 7.36 11.80
C ASP A 207 -13.40 6.37 11.15
N ASP A 208 -13.89 6.65 9.94
CA ASP A 208 -14.79 5.76 9.19
C ASP A 208 -14.07 4.85 8.16
N LEU A 209 -12.73 4.91 8.11
CA LEU A 209 -11.93 4.12 7.18
C LEU A 209 -11.51 2.78 7.80
N THR A 210 -11.68 1.70 7.04
CA THR A 210 -11.18 0.36 7.39
C THR A 210 -9.65 0.32 7.27
N ILE A 211 -9.12 0.95 6.23
CA ILE A 211 -7.70 1.25 6.06
C ILE A 211 -7.59 2.73 5.77
N GLU A 212 -6.82 3.43 6.61
CA GLU A 212 -6.56 4.86 6.50
C GLU A 212 -5.84 5.21 5.18
N LEU A 213 -5.82 6.49 4.83
CA LEU A 213 -5.11 6.96 3.63
C LEU A 213 -3.62 6.61 3.70
N HIS A 214 -3.13 5.92 2.68
CA HIS A 214 -1.73 5.53 2.54
C HIS A 214 -1.35 5.44 1.07
N GLU A 215 -0.05 5.36 0.82
CA GLU A 215 0.52 4.99 -0.48
C GLU A 215 1.22 3.64 -0.32
N ASP A 216 1.19 2.84 -1.38
CA ASP A 216 1.98 1.62 -1.42
C ASP A 216 3.46 1.93 -1.63
N SER A 217 4.34 1.17 -0.98
CA SER A 217 5.79 1.38 -1.06
C SER A 217 6.40 0.92 -2.39
N GLY A 218 5.73 0.06 -3.17
CA GLY A 218 6.26 -0.50 -4.43
C GLY A 218 6.41 0.51 -5.58
N MET A 219 6.95 0.08 -6.72
CA MET A 219 6.91 0.88 -7.95
C MET A 219 5.48 0.99 -8.47
N LEU A 220 4.79 -0.14 -8.55
CA LEU A 220 3.39 -0.20 -8.94
C LEU A 220 2.70 -1.35 -8.23
N ILE A 221 1.37 -1.29 -8.18
CA ILE A 221 0.52 -2.40 -7.81
C ILE A 221 -0.49 -2.65 -8.91
N ALA A 222 -0.54 -3.87 -9.42
CA ALA A 222 -1.61 -4.34 -10.30
C ALA A 222 -2.60 -5.15 -9.48
N PHE A 223 -3.87 -4.78 -9.49
CA PHE A 223 -4.88 -5.40 -8.64
C PHE A 223 -6.16 -5.71 -9.38
N ALA A 224 -6.89 -6.68 -8.84
CA ALA A 224 -8.24 -6.98 -9.28
C ALA A 224 -9.24 -6.11 -8.56
N THR A 225 -10.28 -5.69 -9.28
CA THR A 225 -11.55 -5.25 -8.68
C THR A 225 -11.95 -6.28 -7.62
N PRO A 226 -12.32 -5.88 -6.39
CA PRO A 226 -12.67 -6.82 -5.33
C PRO A 226 -13.92 -7.64 -5.67
N ALA A 227 -14.06 -8.79 -5.01
CA ALA A 227 -15.30 -9.57 -5.01
C ALA A 227 -15.87 -9.63 -3.60
N PHE A 228 -17.20 -9.68 -3.47
CA PHE A 228 -17.87 -9.70 -2.18
C PHE A 228 -18.67 -10.99 -2.01
N TYR A 229 -18.60 -11.55 -0.81
CA TYR A 229 -19.26 -12.80 -0.46
C TYR A 229 -20.02 -12.65 0.84
N LYS A 230 -21.28 -13.10 0.85
CA LYS A 230 -21.96 -13.46 2.09
C LYS A 230 -21.53 -14.88 2.45
N VAL A 231 -20.83 -14.99 3.56
CA VAL A 231 -20.37 -16.27 4.09
C VAL A 231 -21.31 -16.69 5.20
N SER A 232 -21.89 -17.88 5.06
CA SER A 232 -22.68 -18.55 6.12
C SER A 232 -22.00 -19.83 6.54
N LYS A 233 -22.20 -20.21 7.81
CA LYS A 233 -21.70 -21.47 8.37
C LYS A 233 -22.87 -22.29 8.89
N ASP A 234 -22.97 -23.52 8.41
CA ASP A 234 -23.89 -24.54 8.89
C ASP A 234 -23.10 -25.81 9.25
N GLY A 235 -22.93 -26.04 10.56
CA GLY A 235 -21.99 -27.05 11.07
C GLY A 235 -20.57 -26.81 10.56
N THR A 236 -20.03 -27.76 9.78
CA THR A 236 -18.71 -27.69 9.13
C THR A 236 -18.77 -27.13 7.71
N LYS A 237 -19.97 -27.02 7.12
CA LYS A 237 -20.16 -26.56 5.75
C LYS A 237 -20.23 -25.04 5.70
N ARG A 238 -19.49 -24.47 4.75
CA ARG A 238 -19.57 -23.05 4.42
C ARG A 238 -20.27 -22.85 3.10
N THR A 239 -21.05 -21.79 3.00
CA THR A 239 -21.60 -21.31 1.74
C THR A 239 -21.07 -19.93 1.46
N PHE A 240 -20.67 -19.72 0.20
CA PHE A 240 -20.20 -18.44 -0.32
C PHE A 240 -21.22 -17.99 -1.36
N GLU A 241 -22.00 -16.99 -1.02
CA GLU A 241 -22.93 -16.33 -1.94
C GLU A 241 -22.25 -15.07 -2.45
N THR A 242 -21.93 -15.01 -3.74
CA THR A 242 -21.42 -13.80 -4.37
C THR A 242 -22.49 -12.72 -4.35
N VAL A 243 -22.12 -11.52 -3.91
CA VAL A 243 -23.01 -10.37 -3.84
C VAL A 243 -22.37 -9.15 -4.47
N ALA A 244 -23.18 -8.22 -4.97
CA ALA A 244 -22.72 -6.88 -5.28
C ALA A 244 -22.58 -6.07 -3.98
N ALA A 245 -21.56 -5.23 -3.90
CA ALA A 245 -21.58 -4.14 -2.93
C ALA A 245 -22.59 -3.10 -3.44
N SER A 246 -23.43 -2.60 -2.54
CA SER A 246 -24.49 -1.63 -2.82
C SER A 246 -24.03 -0.42 -3.65
N GLY A 247 -24.69 -0.17 -4.78
CA GLY A 247 -24.55 1.00 -5.64
C GLY A 247 -25.43 0.81 -6.89
N GLU A 248 -25.96 1.88 -7.48
CA GLU A 248 -26.83 1.78 -8.68
C GLU A 248 -26.07 1.27 -9.94
N ASP A 249 -24.74 1.19 -9.88
CA ASP A 249 -23.84 0.93 -11.00
C ASP A 249 -22.76 -0.14 -10.73
N ASP A 250 -22.89 -0.95 -9.67
CA ASP A 250 -21.89 -1.93 -9.23
C ASP A 250 -20.47 -1.34 -8.98
N SER A 251 -20.33 -0.01 -8.88
CA SER A 251 -19.03 0.68 -8.76
C SER A 251 -18.43 0.68 -7.35
N GLU A 252 -19.20 0.26 -6.35
CA GLU A 252 -18.79 0.35 -4.95
C GLU A 252 -17.75 -0.70 -4.59
N SER A 253 -16.48 -0.36 -4.72
CA SER A 253 -15.36 -1.24 -4.40
C SER A 253 -14.83 -1.07 -2.96
N GLY A 254 -15.31 -0.05 -2.26
CA GLY A 254 -14.75 0.45 -1.00
C GLY A 254 -13.43 1.21 -1.16
N LEU A 255 -12.88 1.34 -2.38
CA LEU A 255 -11.65 2.08 -2.63
C LEU A 255 -11.95 3.58 -2.71
N ILE A 256 -11.14 4.36 -2.00
CA ILE A 256 -11.12 5.82 -2.09
C ILE A 256 -9.70 6.19 -2.51
N ILE A 257 -9.55 7.08 -3.49
CA ILE A 257 -8.25 7.66 -3.83
C ILE A 257 -8.28 9.16 -3.61
N GLN A 258 -7.11 9.76 -3.46
CA GLN A 258 -6.94 11.20 -3.52
C GLN A 258 -6.24 11.54 -4.83
N THR A 259 -6.93 12.25 -5.71
CA THR A 259 -6.40 12.75 -6.99
C THR A 259 -5.30 13.77 -6.75
N ARG A 260 -4.56 14.11 -7.80
CA ARG A 260 -3.41 15.02 -7.71
C ARG A 260 -3.76 16.42 -7.19
N ASP A 261 -4.97 16.89 -7.44
CA ASP A 261 -5.51 18.16 -6.93
C ASP A 261 -5.96 18.10 -5.47
N GLY A 262 -5.88 16.92 -4.83
CA GLY A 262 -6.23 16.70 -3.44
C GLY A 262 -7.67 16.27 -3.20
N GLN A 263 -8.48 16.08 -4.26
CA GLN A 263 -9.86 15.65 -4.12
C GLN A 263 -9.94 14.15 -3.75
N ARG A 264 -10.73 13.81 -2.74
CA ARG A 264 -11.07 12.42 -2.43
C ARG A 264 -12.18 11.95 -3.37
N VAL A 265 -11.95 10.87 -4.10
CA VAL A 265 -12.87 10.32 -5.09
C VAL A 265 -12.95 8.79 -4.97
N ARG A 266 -14.02 8.18 -5.50
CA ARG A 266 -14.19 6.71 -5.52
C ARG A 266 -13.93 6.18 -6.94
N PRO A 267 -12.87 5.39 -7.18
CA PRO A 267 -12.66 4.79 -8.49
C PRO A 267 -13.80 3.83 -8.85
N VAL A 268 -14.35 4.00 -10.05
CA VAL A 268 -15.30 3.06 -10.65
C VAL A 268 -14.50 1.89 -11.23
N LEU A 269 -14.51 0.76 -10.53
CA LEU A 269 -13.72 -0.43 -10.89
C LEU A 269 -14.62 -1.54 -11.43
N LYS A 270 -14.24 -2.14 -12.57
CA LYS A 270 -15.06 -3.19 -13.21
C LYS A 270 -14.46 -4.59 -13.04
N PRO A 271 -15.28 -5.64 -12.86
CA PRO A 271 -14.82 -7.02 -12.67
C PRO A 271 -13.98 -7.62 -13.82
N ASP A 272 -14.06 -7.05 -15.02
CA ASP A 272 -13.38 -7.47 -16.24
C ASP A 272 -12.13 -6.65 -16.56
N GLN A 273 -11.72 -5.76 -15.65
CA GLN A 273 -10.57 -4.90 -15.80
C GLN A 273 -9.46 -5.20 -14.79
N VAL A 274 -8.22 -5.06 -15.22
CA VAL A 274 -7.05 -4.97 -14.32
C VAL A 274 -6.77 -3.51 -14.04
N THR A 275 -6.60 -3.12 -12.78
CA THR A 275 -6.25 -1.74 -12.44
C THR A 275 -4.81 -1.67 -11.93
N LEU A 276 -4.08 -0.64 -12.34
CA LEU A 276 -2.73 -0.35 -11.85
C LEU A 276 -2.74 0.97 -11.11
N MET A 277 -2.06 1.00 -9.98
CA MET A 277 -1.71 2.23 -9.27
C MET A 277 -0.20 2.32 -9.13
N VAL A 278 0.33 3.52 -9.33
CA VAL A 278 1.74 3.84 -9.07
C VAL A 278 1.95 3.92 -7.56
N GLY A 279 3.03 3.33 -7.08
CA GLY A 279 3.45 3.39 -5.70
C GLY A 279 4.61 4.36 -5.50
N THR A 280 4.89 4.64 -4.22
CA THR A 280 5.93 5.57 -3.78
C THR A 280 7.33 5.18 -4.28
N GLY A 281 7.57 3.87 -4.40
CA GLY A 281 8.85 3.33 -4.85
C GLY A 281 9.25 3.79 -6.24
N TYR A 282 8.30 4.10 -7.12
CA TYR A 282 8.63 4.54 -8.48
C TYR A 282 9.44 5.85 -8.43
N ASN A 283 8.98 6.84 -7.66
CA ASN A 283 9.66 8.13 -7.53
C ASN A 283 10.84 8.11 -6.55
N LEU A 284 10.91 7.12 -5.65
CA LEU A 284 11.97 7.05 -4.64
C LEU A 284 13.17 6.20 -5.08
N TRP A 285 12.96 5.22 -5.95
CA TRP A 285 13.95 4.20 -6.28
C TRP A 285 14.47 4.34 -7.70
N VAL A 286 13.62 4.78 -8.62
CA VAL A 286 13.92 4.95 -10.04
C VAL A 286 14.14 6.42 -10.33
N ASP A 287 15.16 6.75 -11.12
CA ASP A 287 15.31 8.07 -11.71
C ASP A 287 14.65 8.05 -13.09
N ALA A 288 13.61 8.85 -13.27
CA ALA A 288 12.72 8.81 -14.43
C ALA A 288 12.49 10.21 -14.99
N SER A 289 12.39 10.31 -16.32
CA SER A 289 12.10 11.56 -17.05
C SER A 289 10.78 12.22 -16.67
N HIS A 290 9.79 11.42 -16.24
CA HIS A 290 8.49 11.89 -15.81
C HIS A 290 8.22 11.48 -14.37
N GLN A 291 7.59 12.37 -13.61
CA GLN A 291 7.09 12.03 -12.28
C GLN A 291 5.76 11.30 -12.41
N LEU A 292 5.69 10.08 -11.90
CA LEU A 292 4.47 9.28 -11.84
C LEU A 292 3.95 9.35 -10.39
N PRO A 293 2.94 10.18 -10.07
CA PRO A 293 2.51 10.36 -8.69
C PRO A 293 2.04 9.05 -8.07
N ALA A 294 2.48 8.79 -6.83
CA ALA A 294 1.96 7.66 -6.08
C ALA A 294 0.50 7.89 -5.71
N VAL A 295 -0.31 6.85 -5.80
CA VAL A 295 -1.75 6.96 -5.55
C VAL A 295 -2.01 6.84 -4.06
N MET A 296 -2.35 7.97 -3.43
CA MET A 296 -2.83 7.99 -2.06
C MET A 296 -4.24 7.39 -2.03
N HIS A 297 -4.45 6.35 -1.24
CA HIS A 297 -5.70 5.62 -1.22
C HIS A 297 -6.05 5.07 0.16
N ALA A 298 -7.33 4.85 0.37
CA ALA A 298 -7.92 4.30 1.57
C ALA A 298 -8.94 3.23 1.20
N VAL A 299 -9.30 2.40 2.17
CA VAL A 299 -10.36 1.42 2.01
C VAL A 299 -11.41 1.63 3.08
N ARG A 300 -12.67 1.70 2.67
CA ARG A 300 -13.83 1.57 3.54
C ARG A 300 -14.53 0.27 3.20
N MET A 301 -14.80 -0.56 4.20
CA MET A 301 -15.56 -1.78 3.99
C MET A 301 -17.01 -1.43 3.60
N PRO A 302 -17.51 -1.87 2.42
CA PRO A 302 -18.87 -1.56 2.00
C PRO A 302 -19.92 -2.17 2.93
N GLU A 303 -21.08 -1.52 2.98
CA GLU A 303 -22.24 -2.03 3.72
C GLU A 303 -23.10 -2.92 2.83
N VAL A 304 -23.20 -4.20 3.18
CA VAL A 304 -24.15 -5.14 2.56
C VAL A 304 -25.04 -5.71 3.64
N GLU A 305 -26.34 -5.77 3.37
CA GLU A 305 -27.30 -6.37 4.31
C GLU A 305 -26.98 -7.85 4.53
N THR A 306 -26.68 -8.20 5.78
CA THR A 306 -26.38 -9.57 6.22
C THR A 306 -27.33 -10.00 7.32
N THR A 307 -27.71 -11.28 7.34
CA THR A 307 -28.42 -11.88 8.49
C THR A 307 -27.50 -12.02 9.71
N SER A 308 -28.05 -12.43 10.86
CA SER A 308 -27.27 -12.62 12.09
C SER A 308 -26.19 -13.71 11.96
N THR A 309 -26.42 -14.70 11.11
CA THR A 309 -25.54 -15.85 10.84
C THR A 309 -24.59 -15.63 9.67
N GLN A 310 -24.77 -14.55 8.91
CA GLN A 310 -23.93 -14.19 7.78
C GLN A 310 -22.82 -13.22 8.17
N ARG A 311 -21.70 -13.30 7.46
CA ARG A 311 -20.63 -12.31 7.46
C ARG A 311 -20.35 -11.87 6.04
N LEU A 312 -20.04 -10.59 5.87
CA LEU A 312 -19.59 -10.05 4.60
C LEU A 312 -18.08 -10.21 4.52
N VAL A 313 -17.60 -10.80 3.44
CA VAL A 313 -16.18 -10.92 3.11
C VAL A 313 -15.89 -10.16 1.81
N ARG A 314 -14.97 -9.20 1.86
CA ARG A 314 -14.36 -8.59 0.68
C ARG A 314 -13.06 -9.30 0.36
N ALA A 315 -13.01 -9.95 -0.80
CA ALA A 315 -11.82 -10.58 -1.34
C ALA A 315 -11.13 -9.64 -2.31
N TRP A 316 -9.85 -9.40 -2.09
CA TRP A 316 -9.03 -8.53 -2.93
C TRP A 316 -7.66 -9.14 -3.17
N PHE A 317 -7.11 -8.87 -4.34
CA PHE A 317 -5.76 -9.28 -4.70
C PHE A 317 -4.99 -8.11 -5.29
N GLY A 318 -3.75 -7.95 -4.86
CA GLY A 318 -2.78 -7.05 -5.48
C GLY A 318 -1.42 -7.71 -5.66
N LYS A 319 -0.83 -7.49 -6.83
CA LYS A 319 0.54 -7.83 -7.18
C LYS A 319 1.38 -6.56 -7.15
N MET A 320 2.23 -6.46 -6.15
CA MET A 320 3.18 -5.36 -6.01
C MET A 320 4.42 -5.68 -6.82
N THR A 321 4.84 -4.72 -7.63
CA THR A 321 6.11 -4.74 -8.37
C THR A 321 7.09 -3.85 -7.65
N LEU A 322 8.17 -4.46 -7.17
CA LEU A 322 9.26 -3.78 -6.48
C LEU A 322 10.45 -3.59 -7.43
N LEU A 323 11.53 -2.96 -6.95
CA LEU A 323 12.76 -2.87 -7.72
C LEU A 323 13.49 -4.24 -7.74
N PRO A 324 14.27 -4.58 -8.78
CA PRO A 324 15.14 -5.76 -8.73
C PRO A 324 16.11 -5.70 -7.54
N SER A 325 16.36 -6.82 -6.88
CA SER A 325 17.21 -6.88 -5.66
C SER A 325 18.61 -6.28 -5.87
N TYR A 326 19.23 -6.60 -7.01
CA TYR A 326 20.56 -6.13 -7.42
C TYR A 326 20.59 -4.67 -7.88
N GLN A 327 19.43 -4.05 -8.09
CA GLN A 327 19.34 -2.71 -8.64
C GLN A 327 19.72 -1.70 -7.56
N ARG A 328 20.61 -0.77 -7.93
CA ARG A 328 20.93 0.37 -7.10
C ARG A 328 19.82 1.41 -7.23
N MET A 329 19.24 1.80 -6.10
CA MET A 329 18.26 2.89 -6.03
C MET A 329 18.92 4.23 -6.36
N SER A 330 18.14 5.20 -6.84
CA SER A 330 18.60 6.59 -7.07
C SER A 330 19.24 7.24 -5.82
N LYS A 331 18.91 6.75 -4.62
CA LYS A 331 19.50 7.13 -3.33
C LYS A 331 20.78 6.37 -2.93
N GLN A 332 21.44 5.72 -3.90
CA GLN A 332 22.77 5.09 -3.82
C GLN A 332 22.90 3.78 -3.01
N VAL A 333 21.82 3.25 -2.45
CA VAL A 333 21.78 1.94 -1.77
C VAL A 333 21.19 0.89 -2.70
N TYR A 334 21.62 -0.36 -2.59
CA TYR A 334 20.97 -1.48 -3.29
C TYR A 334 19.61 -1.79 -2.70
N PHE A 335 18.68 -2.22 -3.54
CA PHE A 335 17.32 -2.48 -3.10
C PHE A 335 17.24 -3.63 -2.08
N ASP A 336 18.05 -4.67 -2.22
CA ASP A 336 18.14 -5.76 -1.24
C ASP A 336 18.51 -5.27 0.17
N GLY A 337 19.53 -4.41 0.29
CA GLY A 337 19.95 -3.79 1.54
C GLY A 337 18.84 -2.93 2.14
N TYR A 338 18.11 -2.18 1.31
CA TYR A 338 16.93 -1.43 1.74
C TYR A 338 15.83 -2.36 2.28
N THR A 339 15.53 -3.47 1.60
CA THR A 339 14.49 -4.41 2.05
C THR A 339 14.87 -5.17 3.32
N ASN A 340 16.14 -5.55 3.50
CA ASN A 340 16.62 -6.19 4.72
C ASN A 340 16.51 -5.26 5.94
N LEU A 341 16.95 -4.01 5.79
CA LEU A 341 16.81 -2.99 6.85
C LEU A 341 15.33 -2.78 7.22
N THR A 342 14.44 -2.74 6.22
CA THR A 342 12.99 -2.62 6.43
C THR A 342 12.43 -3.84 7.18
N ARG A 343 12.89 -5.05 6.84
CA ARG A 343 12.44 -6.30 7.47
C ARG A 343 12.86 -6.37 8.94
N GLU A 344 14.13 -6.09 9.22
CA GLU A 344 14.67 -6.08 10.58
C GLU A 344 13.92 -5.07 11.46
N TYR A 345 13.63 -3.90 10.91
CA TYR A 345 12.82 -2.88 11.58
C TYR A 345 11.43 -3.43 11.98
N VAL A 346 10.69 -4.02 11.04
CA VAL A 346 9.36 -4.60 11.30
C VAL A 346 9.43 -5.74 12.32
N GLN A 347 10.47 -6.57 12.28
CA GLN A 347 10.66 -7.70 13.20
C GLN A 347 11.06 -7.28 14.61
N SER A 348 11.70 -6.12 14.78
CA SER A 348 12.22 -5.65 16.07
C SER A 348 11.14 -5.19 17.07
N GLY A 349 9.92 -4.87 16.62
CA GLY A 349 8.78 -4.56 17.50
C GLY A 349 8.94 -3.34 18.43
N TYR A 350 9.87 -2.43 18.16
CA TYR A 350 10.19 -1.30 19.05
C TYR A 350 9.12 -0.17 19.09
N GLN A 351 8.94 0.41 20.28
CA GLN A 351 7.96 1.44 20.68
C GLN A 351 8.53 2.88 20.71
N VAL A 352 9.41 3.28 19.78
CA VAL A 352 9.93 4.67 19.71
C VAL A 352 10.02 5.15 18.24
N ASP A 353 9.31 6.24 17.95
CA ASP A 353 9.46 7.22 16.84
C ASP A 353 10.50 6.92 15.72
N HIS A 354 10.21 6.10 14.68
CA HIS A 354 9.55 6.38 13.37
C HIS A 354 10.39 7.31 12.42
N HIS A 355 10.44 7.20 11.08
CA HIS A 355 9.70 8.12 10.18
C HIS A 355 10.06 8.04 8.67
N THR A 356 10.98 7.19 8.19
CA THR A 356 11.54 7.39 6.82
C THR A 356 11.77 6.16 5.94
N VAL A 357 11.38 4.96 6.36
CA VAL A 357 11.48 3.79 5.48
C VAL A 357 10.22 3.74 4.59
N GLY A 358 10.32 4.32 3.40
CA GLY A 358 9.34 4.13 2.32
C GLY A 358 8.32 5.24 2.06
N CYS A 359 8.32 6.37 2.78
CA CYS A 359 7.37 7.46 2.56
C CYS A 359 7.89 8.55 1.60
N ALA A 360 6.99 9.15 0.80
CA ALA A 360 7.28 10.25 -0.11
C ALA A 360 7.71 11.54 0.63
N PRO A 361 8.44 12.47 -0.04
CA PRO A 361 8.79 13.76 0.53
C PRO A 361 7.53 14.54 0.98
N GLY A 362 7.49 14.95 2.25
CA GLY A 362 6.36 15.68 2.83
C GLY A 362 5.32 14.82 3.55
N ARG A 363 5.45 13.49 3.54
CA ARG A 363 4.58 12.56 4.28
C ARG A 363 5.35 11.82 5.37
N ARG A 364 4.69 11.54 6.49
CA ARG A 364 5.28 10.99 7.71
C ARG A 364 4.43 9.83 8.23
N LEU A 365 5.08 8.76 8.66
CA LEU A 365 4.45 7.75 9.51
C LEU A 365 4.52 8.27 10.95
N VAL A 366 3.45 8.91 11.43
CA VAL A 366 3.49 9.67 12.69
C VAL A 366 3.86 8.78 13.87
N ALA A 367 4.97 9.09 14.52
CA ALA A 367 5.02 9.28 15.95
C ALA A 367 5.64 10.68 16.24
N THR A 368 5.56 11.09 17.49
CA THR A 368 5.95 12.35 18.12
C THR A 368 7.41 12.80 17.92
N ALA A 369 7.61 13.88 17.14
CA ALA A 369 8.87 14.62 17.17
C ALA A 369 9.10 15.21 18.59
N GLU A 370 10.08 14.69 19.33
CA GLU A 370 10.87 15.41 20.36
C GLU A 370 11.99 14.51 20.92
N GLY A 371 13.25 14.82 20.60
CA GLY A 371 14.41 14.17 21.20
C GLY A 371 15.73 14.79 20.72
N GLU A 372 16.41 15.54 21.60
CA GLU A 372 17.77 16.03 21.38
C GLU A 372 18.75 14.84 21.23
N CYS A 373 19.72 14.92 20.30
CA CYS A 373 20.73 13.88 20.08
C CYS A 373 22.15 14.37 20.34
N THR A 374 23.06 13.47 20.72
CA THR A 374 24.48 13.75 20.86
C THR A 374 25.14 13.86 19.48
N TYR A 375 25.77 15.01 19.19
CA TYR A 375 26.51 15.27 17.94
C TYR A 375 28.03 15.15 18.12
N LEU A 376 28.67 14.46 17.18
CA LEU A 376 30.11 14.30 17.03
C LEU A 376 30.63 15.18 15.89
N SER A 377 31.60 16.05 16.16
CA SER A 377 32.38 16.67 15.09
C SER A 377 33.48 15.71 14.65
N CYS A 378 33.50 15.35 13.36
CA CYS A 378 34.39 14.31 12.83
C CYS A 378 35.15 14.76 11.58
N THR A 379 36.44 14.39 11.51
CA THR A 379 37.33 14.69 10.38
C THR A 379 37.99 13.44 9.82
N PRO A 380 38.33 13.38 8.51
CA PRO A 380 39.03 12.25 7.90
C PRO A 380 40.39 11.94 8.54
N LYS A 381 40.70 10.65 8.71
CA LYS A 381 42.03 10.15 9.03
C LYS A 381 42.86 10.10 7.75
N TYR A 382 44.11 10.55 7.81
CA TYR A 382 45.06 10.48 6.69
C TYR A 382 44.57 11.15 5.38
N GLY A 383 43.62 12.09 5.47
CA GLY A 383 43.02 12.74 4.29
C GLY A 383 42.04 11.86 3.50
N LEU A 384 41.76 10.64 3.97
CA LEU A 384 40.83 9.69 3.35
C LEU A 384 39.58 9.57 4.21
N GLY A 385 38.44 10.03 3.68
CA GLY A 385 37.15 9.97 4.37
C GLY A 385 36.19 8.98 3.70
N PRO A 386 35.12 8.55 4.39
CA PRO A 386 34.01 7.84 3.77
C PRO A 386 33.41 8.64 2.60
N PRO A 387 32.80 8.00 1.59
CA PRO A 387 32.15 8.70 0.47
C PRO A 387 31.11 9.76 0.89
N LEU A 388 30.46 9.55 2.04
CA LEU A 388 29.46 10.47 2.61
C LEU A 388 30.07 11.59 3.47
N GLY A 389 31.38 11.56 3.73
CA GLY A 389 32.08 12.42 4.67
C GLY A 389 31.97 11.95 6.13
N CYS A 390 32.98 12.31 6.94
CA CYS A 390 33.10 11.82 8.31
C CYS A 390 31.98 12.27 9.24
N GLU A 391 31.51 13.52 9.13
CA GLU A 391 30.42 14.02 9.97
C GLU A 391 29.13 13.22 9.75
N LYS A 392 28.82 12.82 8.50
CA LYS A 392 27.60 12.06 8.21
C LYS A 392 27.75 10.58 8.58
N ALA A 393 28.90 9.99 8.30
CA ALA A 393 29.16 8.58 8.62
C ALA A 393 29.15 8.31 10.13
N CYS A 394 29.67 9.24 10.93
CA CYS A 394 29.86 9.04 12.37
C CYS A 394 28.70 9.49 13.25
N ASN A 395 27.81 10.33 12.74
CA ASN A 395 26.59 10.74 13.44
C ASN A 395 25.35 9.95 13.02
N HIS A 396 25.55 8.85 12.31
CA HIS A 396 24.46 7.99 11.86
C HIS A 396 23.90 7.21 13.07
N GLY A 397 22.62 7.39 13.39
CA GLY A 397 21.79 6.57 14.29
C GLY A 397 22.43 6.11 15.60
N GLU A 398 21.98 4.96 16.09
CA GLU A 398 22.62 4.22 17.18
C GLU A 398 23.76 3.32 16.67
N GLU A 399 23.97 3.26 15.35
CA GLU A 399 25.02 2.49 14.70
C GLU A 399 25.97 3.40 13.93
N ARG A 400 27.24 3.46 14.38
CA ARG A 400 28.30 4.18 13.67
C ARG A 400 28.37 3.65 12.24
N GLY A 401 28.15 4.53 11.25
CA GLY A 401 28.15 4.16 9.85
C GLY A 401 29.46 3.51 9.41
N PHE A 402 29.38 2.66 8.38
CA PHE A 402 30.54 1.93 7.84
C PHE A 402 31.72 2.87 7.59
N GLY A 403 32.87 2.54 8.18
CA GLY A 403 34.10 3.29 8.04
C GLY A 403 34.28 4.47 9.02
N CYS A 404 33.35 4.76 9.93
CA CYS A 404 33.55 5.83 10.92
C CYS A 404 34.79 5.59 11.80
N GLU A 405 34.85 4.45 12.49
CA GLU A 405 35.98 4.16 13.41
C GLU A 405 37.30 4.00 12.66
N LEU A 406 37.23 3.48 11.43
CA LEU A 406 38.37 3.16 10.59
C LEU A 406 38.96 4.40 9.91
N LEU A 407 38.11 5.31 9.42
CA LEU A 407 38.49 6.41 8.53
C LEU A 407 38.28 7.81 9.13
N CYS A 408 37.73 7.93 10.35
CA CYS A 408 37.41 9.23 10.94
C CYS A 408 37.92 9.38 12.37
N THR A 409 38.22 10.62 12.75
CA THR A 409 38.53 11.04 14.12
C THR A 409 37.42 11.96 14.60
N CYS A 410 36.79 11.63 15.72
CA CYS A 410 35.59 12.32 16.22
C CYS A 410 35.77 12.89 17.62
N LYS A 411 35.06 13.98 17.91
CA LYS A 411 34.92 14.58 19.25
C LYS A 411 33.46 14.97 19.49
N GLU A 412 32.95 14.69 20.67
CA GLU A 412 31.64 15.18 21.10
C GLU A 412 31.66 16.69 21.28
N VAL A 413 30.60 17.36 20.85
CA VAL A 413 30.47 18.81 20.97
C VAL A 413 29.22 19.13 21.77
N ALA A 414 29.32 20.05 22.74
CA ALA A 414 28.22 20.48 23.62
C ALA A 414 27.16 21.36 22.93
N SER A 415 26.90 21.15 21.63
CA SER A 415 25.90 21.90 20.86
C SER A 415 24.58 21.15 20.81
N LYS A 416 23.46 21.88 20.81
CA LYS A 416 22.15 21.31 20.48
C LYS A 416 22.17 20.73 19.07
N ALA A 417 21.57 19.56 18.93
CA ALA A 417 21.46 18.86 17.67
C ALA A 417 20.13 18.10 17.60
N SER A 418 19.66 17.92 16.37
CA SER A 418 18.46 17.14 16.09
C SER A 418 18.80 16.01 15.13
N LYS A 419 18.10 14.88 15.25
CA LYS A 419 18.22 13.79 14.28
C LYS A 419 17.52 14.20 12.98
N CYS A 420 18.28 14.44 11.92
CA CYS A 420 17.77 14.64 10.56
C CYS A 420 18.15 13.44 9.69
N TRP A 421 17.16 12.69 9.20
CA TRP A 421 17.34 11.51 8.34
C TRP A 421 18.44 10.57 8.85
N GLN A 422 18.18 9.89 9.96
CA GLN A 422 19.13 8.99 10.63
C GLN A 422 20.50 9.58 10.98
N VAL A 423 20.79 10.86 10.72
CA VAL A 423 22.05 11.52 11.07
C VAL A 423 21.76 12.55 12.16
N CYS A 424 22.52 12.55 13.25
CA CYS A 424 22.50 13.66 14.20
C CYS A 424 23.15 14.88 13.52
N VAL A 425 22.40 15.96 13.35
CA VAL A 425 22.84 17.16 12.65
C VAL A 425 22.80 18.33 13.61
N LYS A 426 23.90 19.08 13.65
CA LYS A 426 24.04 20.30 14.45
C LYS A 426 22.98 21.34 14.06
N ASP A 427 22.40 22.00 15.06
CA ASP A 427 21.49 23.11 14.85
C ASP A 427 22.19 24.29 14.16
N LEU A 428 21.46 24.93 13.24
CA LEU A 428 21.99 26.07 12.51
C LEU A 428 22.03 27.29 13.43
N THR A 429 23.11 28.06 13.39
CA THR A 429 23.20 29.34 14.10
C THR A 429 22.59 30.50 13.30
N THR A 430 22.19 30.24 12.04
CA THR A 430 21.79 31.25 11.07
C THR A 430 20.30 31.62 11.12
N CYS A 431 19.46 30.86 11.82
CA CYS A 431 18.04 31.13 11.99
C CYS A 431 17.52 30.52 13.31
N GLY A 432 16.43 31.09 13.85
CA GLY A 432 15.84 30.61 15.11
C GLY A 432 15.36 29.15 15.02
N GLU A 433 15.42 28.41 16.14
CA GLU A 433 15.12 26.96 16.21
C GLU A 433 13.76 26.61 15.56
N LYS A 434 12.72 27.43 15.78
CA LYS A 434 11.38 27.25 15.20
C LYS A 434 11.30 27.42 13.67
N LYS A 435 12.33 27.98 13.05
CA LYS A 435 12.46 28.20 11.59
C LYS A 435 13.45 27.22 10.95
N GLN A 436 13.92 26.22 11.69
CA GLN A 436 14.79 25.19 11.17
C GLN A 436 13.98 23.94 10.84
N VAL A 437 14.21 23.38 9.66
CA VAL A 437 13.61 22.09 9.26
C VAL A 437 14.69 21.14 8.78
N CYS A 438 14.48 19.84 9.01
CA CYS A 438 15.29 18.81 8.38
C CYS A 438 14.98 18.72 6.88
N SER A 439 16.02 18.69 6.05
CA SER A 439 15.95 18.51 4.60
C SER A 439 17.01 17.48 4.18
N GLY A 440 16.61 16.22 4.04
CA GLY A 440 17.56 15.12 3.86
C GLY A 440 18.45 14.95 5.10
N MET A 441 19.74 14.68 4.90
CA MET A 441 20.75 14.53 5.98
C MET A 441 21.30 15.87 6.51
N SER A 442 20.53 16.96 6.43
CA SER A 442 20.99 18.30 6.83
C SER A 442 19.83 19.17 7.31
N LYS A 443 20.15 20.24 8.06
CA LYS A 443 19.18 21.30 8.41
C LYS A 443 19.18 22.42 7.39
N LYS A 444 18.02 23.05 7.22
CA LYS A 444 17.84 24.28 6.43
C LYS A 444 16.95 25.26 7.20
N CYS A 445 17.15 26.55 6.94
CA CYS A 445 16.24 27.59 7.39
C CYS A 445 15.05 27.69 6.44
N VAL A 446 13.85 27.88 6.98
CA VAL A 446 12.60 28.13 6.25
C VAL A 446 11.92 29.41 6.69
#